data_AF-A0A1M5MA86-F1
#
_entry.id   AF-A0A1M5MA86-F1
#
_cell.length_a   1.000
_cell.length_b   1.000
_cell.length_c   1.000
_cell.angle_alpha   90.00
_cell.angle_beta   90.00
_cell.angle_gamma   90.00
#
_symmetry.space_group_name_H-M   'P 1'
#
loop_
_entity.id
_entity.type
_entity.pdbx_description
1 polymer ?
#
loop_
_entity_poly.entity_id
_entity_poly.type
_entity_poly.pdbx_seq_one_letter_code
_entity_poly.pdbx_strand_id
1 'polypeptide(L)'
;MAIYAKAIVLPAIFIYFLISNEFKIKKTEGLIFLFCFVGQVFDLMDVEVSEIGGVISFLVVYSLILLLFIREHERIKLVKKDILPISIVVVFIVYLLISVLSMKFDNMQKFNIIYVLYGIVLSLISYFSFVSYITKGTFITLLMSLMAVSYIFSDIFYIFNEYFSYSVVLVLIRDVTQILAYYFMVEYFLEKTKMKRRSLYNN
;
A
#
# COMPACT_ATOMS: atom_id res chain seq x y z
N MET A 1 7.13 -5.33 -24.64
CA MET A 1 8.23 -5.69 -23.72
C MET A 1 8.03 -5.17 -22.29
N ALA A 2 7.62 -3.92 -22.07
CA ALA A 2 7.39 -3.38 -20.71
C ALA A 2 6.31 -4.15 -19.89
N ILE A 3 5.25 -4.63 -20.56
CA ILE A 3 4.13 -5.39 -19.97
C ILE A 3 4.61 -6.68 -19.28
N TYR A 4 5.51 -7.43 -19.92
CA TYR A 4 6.05 -8.69 -19.36
C TYR A 4 7.00 -8.45 -18.19
N ALA A 5 7.74 -7.34 -18.20
CA ALA A 5 8.63 -6.98 -17.11
C ALA A 5 7.84 -6.73 -15.82
N LYS A 6 6.72 -5.99 -15.89
CA LYS A 6 5.85 -5.70 -14.73
C LYS A 6 5.27 -6.98 -14.11
N ALA A 7 4.79 -7.91 -14.94
CA ALA A 7 4.16 -9.16 -14.48
C ALA A 7 5.10 -10.11 -13.73
N ILE A 8 6.42 -10.02 -13.97
CA ILE A 8 7.42 -10.88 -13.33
C ILE A 8 7.83 -10.35 -11.94
N VAL A 9 7.68 -9.05 -11.69
CA VAL A 9 8.20 -8.43 -10.47
C VAL A 9 7.56 -8.99 -9.21
N LEU A 10 6.23 -9.09 -9.17
CA LEU A 10 5.55 -9.56 -7.96
C LEU A 10 5.86 -11.05 -7.65
N PRO A 11 5.82 -11.99 -8.61
CA PRO A 11 6.32 -13.34 -8.39
C PRO A 11 7.77 -13.39 -7.90
N ALA A 12 8.67 -12.56 -8.46
CA ALA A 12 10.07 -12.52 -8.04
C ALA A 12 10.21 -12.03 -6.59
N ILE A 13 9.48 -10.98 -6.21
CA ILE A 13 9.45 -10.45 -4.84
C ILE A 13 8.86 -11.48 -3.87
N PHE A 14 7.84 -12.23 -4.29
CA PHE A 14 7.26 -13.32 -3.49
C PHE A 14 8.27 -14.46 -3.26
N ILE A 15 9.02 -14.87 -4.29
CA ILE A 15 10.08 -15.88 -4.16
C ILE A 15 11.18 -15.38 -3.20
N TYR A 16 11.59 -14.12 -3.35
CA TYR A 16 12.54 -13.48 -2.42
C TYR A 16 12.05 -13.53 -0.97
N PHE A 17 10.77 -13.22 -0.73
CA PHE A 17 10.15 -13.33 0.58
C PHE A 17 10.19 -14.77 1.13
N LEU A 18 9.81 -15.76 0.32
CA LEU A 18 9.82 -17.17 0.74
C LEU A 18 11.21 -17.65 1.13
N ILE A 19 12.23 -17.39 0.30
CA ILE A 19 13.61 -17.79 0.58
C ILE A 19 14.11 -17.10 1.86
N SER A 20 13.89 -15.79 1.98
CA SER A 20 14.37 -14.99 3.11
C SER A 20 13.66 -15.31 4.43
N ASN A 21 12.45 -15.88 4.36
CA ASN A 21 11.68 -16.30 5.53
C ASN A 21 11.72 -17.82 5.80
N GLU A 22 12.69 -18.54 5.24
CA GLU A 22 12.84 -20.00 5.39
C GLU A 22 11.57 -20.78 5.00
N PHE A 23 10.90 -20.34 3.94
CA PHE A 23 9.64 -20.91 3.42
C PHE A 23 8.46 -20.90 4.42
N LYS A 24 8.58 -20.12 5.51
CA LYS A 24 7.47 -19.91 6.44
C LYS A 24 6.63 -18.74 5.93
N ILE A 25 5.33 -18.92 5.81
CA ILE A 25 4.40 -17.86 5.41
C ILE A 25 3.17 -17.88 6.30
N LYS A 26 2.78 -16.70 6.83
CA LYS A 26 1.51 -16.59 7.54
C LYS A 26 0.37 -16.51 6.54
N LYS A 27 -0.80 -17.03 6.91
CA LYS A 27 -2.01 -16.98 6.07
C LYS A 27 -2.33 -15.57 5.57
N THR A 28 -2.16 -14.54 6.41
CA THR A 28 -2.40 -13.13 6.05
C THR A 28 -1.41 -12.63 5.00
N GLU A 29 -0.12 -12.96 5.13
CA GLU A 29 0.92 -12.56 4.19
C GLU A 29 0.68 -13.20 2.82
N GLY A 30 0.36 -14.50 2.80
CA GLY A 30 0.02 -15.22 1.56
C GLY A 30 -1.22 -14.67 0.86
N LEU A 31 -2.27 -14.31 1.61
CA LEU A 31 -3.46 -13.66 1.05
C LEU A 31 -3.12 -12.29 0.44
N ILE A 32 -2.28 -11.50 1.11
CA ILE A 32 -1.83 -10.20 0.58
C ILE A 32 -1.12 -10.38 -0.77
N PHE A 33 -0.16 -11.30 -0.87
CA PHE A 33 0.53 -11.57 -2.14
C PHE A 33 -0.42 -12.05 -3.24
N LEU A 34 -1.37 -12.94 -2.89
CA LEU A 34 -2.35 -13.44 -3.84
C LEU A 34 -3.21 -12.31 -4.41
N PHE A 35 -3.77 -11.44 -3.57
CA PHE A 35 -4.60 -10.34 -4.04
C PHE A 35 -3.80 -9.25 -4.76
N CYS A 36 -2.54 -9.00 -4.38
CA CYS A 36 -1.63 -8.16 -5.18
C CYS A 36 -1.45 -8.72 -6.59
N PHE A 37 -1.31 -10.05 -6.73
CA PHE A 37 -1.12 -10.70 -8.02
C PHE A 37 -2.39 -10.64 -8.87
N VAL A 38 -3.53 -10.98 -8.29
CA VAL A 38 -4.82 -10.88 -8.96
C VAL A 38 -5.09 -9.45 -9.43
N GLY A 39 -4.83 -8.45 -8.57
CA GLY A 39 -4.98 -7.03 -8.92
C GLY A 39 -4.08 -6.60 -10.09
N GLN A 40 -2.83 -7.06 -10.14
CA GLN A 40 -1.94 -6.80 -11.27
C GLN A 40 -2.40 -7.47 -12.56
N VAL A 41 -2.94 -8.69 -12.49
CA VAL A 41 -3.46 -9.40 -13.67
C VAL A 41 -4.66 -8.65 -14.25
N PHE A 42 -5.55 -8.11 -13.41
CA PHE A 42 -6.64 -7.24 -13.87
C PHE A 42 -6.11 -5.97 -14.55
N ASP A 43 -5.12 -5.29 -13.97
CA ASP A 43 -4.48 -4.12 -14.60
C ASP A 43 -3.83 -4.46 -15.96
N LEU A 44 -3.33 -5.70 -16.12
CA LEU A 44 -2.67 -6.15 -17.35
C LEU A 44 -3.64 -6.54 -18.47
N MET A 45 -4.81 -7.07 -18.11
CA MET A 45 -5.74 -7.67 -19.07
C MET A 45 -6.57 -6.63 -19.85
N ASP A 46 -6.61 -5.37 -19.41
CA ASP A 46 -7.26 -4.24 -20.09
C ASP A 46 -8.66 -4.55 -20.67
N VAL A 47 -9.43 -5.38 -19.97
CA VAL A 47 -10.83 -5.69 -20.32
C VAL A 47 -11.73 -4.61 -19.70
N GLU A 48 -12.77 -4.12 -20.37
CA GLU A 48 -13.63 -3.03 -19.85
C GLU A 48 -14.35 -3.35 -18.51
N VAL A 49 -14.43 -4.63 -18.11
CA VAL A 49 -14.95 -5.10 -16.80
C VAL A 49 -13.84 -5.18 -15.73
N SER A 50 -12.58 -4.88 -16.10
CA SER A 50 -11.35 -5.19 -15.36
C SER A 50 -10.97 -4.15 -14.31
N GLU A 51 -11.30 -2.86 -14.50
CA GLU A 51 -10.88 -1.79 -13.58
C GLU A 51 -11.40 -2.02 -12.15
N ILE A 52 -12.66 -2.44 -12.03
CA ILE A 52 -13.28 -2.72 -10.73
C ILE A 52 -12.63 -3.92 -10.04
N GLY A 53 -12.25 -4.95 -10.82
CA GLY A 53 -11.56 -6.13 -10.30
C GLY A 53 -10.21 -5.79 -9.69
N GLY A 54 -9.44 -4.91 -10.35
CA GLY A 54 -8.19 -4.36 -9.82
C GLY A 54 -8.40 -3.60 -8.51
N VAL A 55 -9.33 -2.64 -8.50
CA VAL A 55 -9.64 -1.81 -7.32
C VAL A 55 -10.08 -2.66 -6.12
N ILE A 56 -10.96 -3.64 -6.33
CA ILE A 56 -11.42 -4.55 -5.26
C ILE A 56 -10.25 -5.39 -4.73
N SER A 57 -9.38 -5.88 -5.61
CA SER A 57 -8.22 -6.68 -5.21
C SER A 57 -7.27 -5.89 -4.31
N PHE A 58 -6.95 -4.65 -4.70
CA PHE A 58 -6.11 -3.76 -3.88
C PHE A 58 -6.83 -3.27 -2.62
N LEU A 59 -8.16 -3.08 -2.64
CA LEU A 59 -8.94 -2.79 -1.45
C LEU A 59 -8.82 -3.90 -0.39
N VAL A 60 -8.86 -5.17 -0.81
CA VAL A 60 -8.65 -6.31 0.09
C VAL A 60 -7.23 -6.30 0.65
N VAL A 61 -6.22 -6.05 -0.18
CA VAL A 61 -4.81 -5.92 0.27
C VAL A 61 -4.69 -4.84 1.34
N TYR A 62 -5.21 -3.65 1.07
CA TYR A 62 -5.15 -2.52 1.98
C TYR A 62 -5.89 -2.82 3.29
N SER A 63 -7.07 -3.44 3.21
CA SER A 63 -7.82 -3.85 4.39
C SER A 63 -7.03 -4.85 5.25
N LEU A 64 -6.34 -5.82 4.63
CA LEU A 64 -5.49 -6.78 5.34
C LEU A 64 -4.28 -6.10 5.99
N ILE A 65 -3.61 -5.17 5.29
CA ILE A 65 -2.49 -4.39 5.84
C ILE A 65 -2.96 -3.54 7.02
N LEU A 66 -4.11 -2.88 6.90
CA LEU A 66 -4.71 -2.10 7.98
C LEU A 66 -5.01 -2.97 9.20
N LEU A 67 -5.56 -4.17 8.98
CA LEU A 67 -5.85 -5.12 10.05
C LEU A 67 -4.56 -5.58 10.77
N LEU A 68 -3.47 -5.79 10.02
CA LEU A 68 -2.15 -6.08 10.60
C LEU A 68 -1.66 -4.92 11.49
N PHE A 69 -1.81 -3.67 11.03
CA PHE A 69 -1.39 -2.49 11.80
C PHE A 69 -2.23 -2.31 13.07
N ILE A 70 -3.55 -2.46 12.98
CA ILE A 70 -4.45 -2.32 14.13
C ILE A 70 -4.19 -3.42 15.16
N ARG A 71 -4.02 -4.68 14.73
CA ARG A 71 -3.82 -5.81 15.65
C ARG A 71 -2.52 -5.69 16.45
N GLU A 72 -1.51 -5.04 15.88
CA GLU A 72 -0.18 -4.93 16.47
C GLU A 72 0.10 -3.57 17.08
N HIS A 73 -0.93 -2.75 17.18
CA HIS A 73 -0.85 -1.41 17.72
C HIS A 73 -0.62 -1.46 19.24
N GLU A 74 0.65 -1.59 19.65
CA GLU A 74 1.06 -1.19 20.99
C GLU A 74 0.69 0.28 21.18
N ARG A 75 0.07 0.60 22.32
CA ARG A 75 -0.50 1.93 22.63
C ARG A 75 0.44 3.05 22.18
N ILE A 76 0.07 3.77 21.13
CA ILE A 76 0.79 4.99 20.70
C ILE A 76 0.72 5.98 21.86
N LYS A 77 1.87 6.29 22.45
CA LYS A 77 2.00 7.34 23.46
C LYS A 77 2.31 8.64 22.73
N LEU A 78 1.27 9.43 22.47
CA LEU A 78 1.42 10.75 21.84
C LEU A 78 2.08 11.72 22.84
N VAL A 79 3.23 12.28 22.46
CA VAL A 79 3.86 13.36 23.21
C VAL A 79 3.43 14.70 22.60
N LYS A 80 3.30 15.76 23.41
CA LYS A 80 2.85 17.09 22.92
C LYS A 80 3.68 17.64 21.76
N LYS A 81 4.96 17.23 21.65
CA LYS A 81 5.87 17.61 20.55
C LYS A 81 5.45 17.03 19.19
N ASP A 82 4.71 15.92 19.20
CA ASP A 82 4.35 15.16 18.00
C ASP A 82 3.04 15.67 17.37
N ILE A 83 2.28 16.51 18.08
CA ILE A 83 0.97 17.01 17.65
C ILE A 83 1.08 17.83 16.35
N LEU A 84 2.07 18.70 16.27
CA LEU A 84 2.29 19.57 15.10
C LEU A 84 2.56 18.76 13.81
N PRO A 85 3.58 17.87 13.77
CA PRO A 85 3.84 17.07 12.57
C PRO A 85 2.69 16.12 12.24
N ILE A 86 2.01 15.54 13.23
CA ILE A 86 0.84 14.68 13.00
C ILE A 86 -0.30 15.48 12.35
N SER A 87 -0.58 16.70 12.83
CA SER A 87 -1.61 17.56 12.27
C SER A 87 -1.35 17.89 10.81
N ILE A 88 -0.11 18.23 10.46
CA ILE A 88 0.31 18.49 9.07
C ILE A 88 0.05 17.26 8.18
N VAL A 89 0.42 16.07 8.66
CA VAL A 89 0.20 14.81 7.92
C VAL A 89 -1.29 14.54 7.71
N VAL A 90 -2.12 14.74 8.73
CA VAL A 90 -3.58 14.55 8.62
C VAL A 90 -4.18 15.49 7.59
N VAL A 91 -3.82 16.78 7.64
CA VAL A 91 -4.29 17.78 6.66
C VAL A 91 -3.86 17.39 5.25
N PHE A 92 -2.61 16.95 5.07
CA PHE A 92 -2.09 16.53 3.78
C PHE A 92 -2.84 15.29 3.22
N ILE A 93 -3.08 14.28 4.05
CA ILE A 93 -3.83 13.07 3.65
C ILE A 93 -5.27 13.42 3.25
N VAL A 94 -5.96 14.25 4.06
CA VAL A 94 -7.34 14.68 3.76
C VAL A 94 -7.39 15.48 2.46
N TYR A 95 -6.44 16.39 2.25
CA TYR A 95 -6.33 17.15 1.01
C TYR A 95 -6.13 16.25 -0.21
N LEU A 96 -5.22 15.27 -0.12
CA LEU A 96 -4.99 14.30 -1.20
C LEU A 96 -6.26 13.47 -1.49
N LEU A 97 -6.92 12.97 -0.44
CA LEU A 97 -8.15 12.19 -0.58
C LEU A 97 -9.24 12.97 -1.32
N ILE A 98 -9.49 14.21 -0.93
CA ILE A 98 -10.48 15.09 -1.57
C ILE A 98 -10.09 15.36 -3.02
N SER A 99 -8.81 15.67 -3.28
CA SER A 99 -8.33 15.98 -4.63
C SER A 99 -8.55 14.81 -5.58
N VAL A 100 -8.18 13.59 -5.17
CA VAL A 100 -8.34 12.37 -5.98
C VAL A 100 -9.80 12.03 -6.20
N LEU A 101 -10.64 12.09 -5.16
CA LEU A 101 -12.06 11.82 -5.29
C LEU A 101 -12.76 12.85 -6.18
N SER A 102 -12.42 14.14 -6.06
CA SER A 102 -13.02 15.20 -6.89
C SER A 102 -12.72 15.03 -8.38
N MET A 103 -11.53 14.51 -8.74
CA MET A 103 -11.22 14.19 -10.12
C MET A 103 -12.16 13.10 -10.62
N LYS A 104 -12.21 11.94 -9.94
CA LYS A 104 -13.01 10.75 -10.32
C LYS A 104 -14.53 11.01 -10.37
N PHE A 105 -15.06 11.89 -9.52
CA PHE A 105 -16.48 12.22 -9.46
C PHE A 105 -17.02 12.84 -10.76
N ASP A 106 -16.19 13.58 -11.50
CA ASP A 106 -16.64 14.32 -12.69
C ASP A 106 -16.88 13.39 -13.90
N ASN A 107 -16.34 12.17 -13.87
CA ASN A 107 -16.26 11.30 -15.07
C ASN A 107 -16.90 9.91 -14.89
N MET A 108 -17.23 9.46 -13.65
CA MET A 108 -17.73 8.09 -13.39
C MET A 108 -18.88 8.04 -12.36
N GLN A 109 -20.13 7.97 -12.83
CA GLN A 109 -21.33 8.00 -11.95
C GLN A 109 -21.75 6.64 -11.33
N LYS A 110 -21.16 5.49 -11.71
CA LYS A 110 -21.70 4.16 -11.34
C LYS A 110 -21.03 3.42 -10.16
N PHE A 111 -19.79 3.73 -9.76
CA PHE A 111 -19.06 2.94 -8.73
C PHE A 111 -18.45 3.78 -7.59
N ASN A 112 -18.99 4.97 -7.37
CA ASN A 112 -18.46 5.98 -6.48
C ASN A 112 -18.14 5.48 -5.05
N ILE A 113 -19.02 4.64 -4.48
CA ILE A 113 -18.87 4.14 -3.10
C ILE A 113 -17.60 3.29 -2.92
N ILE A 114 -17.22 2.49 -3.93
CA ILE A 114 -16.04 1.59 -3.84
C ILE A 114 -14.76 2.43 -3.82
N TYR A 115 -14.65 3.44 -4.66
CA TYR A 115 -13.50 4.35 -4.68
C TYR A 115 -13.40 5.20 -3.42
N VAL A 116 -14.53 5.63 -2.85
CA VAL A 116 -14.55 6.33 -1.55
C VAL A 116 -14.03 5.40 -0.44
N LEU A 117 -14.51 4.16 -0.37
CA LEU A 117 -14.01 3.16 0.58
C LEU A 117 -12.52 2.91 0.40
N TYR A 118 -12.06 2.76 -0.84
CA TYR A 118 -10.66 2.59 -1.20
C TYR A 118 -9.78 3.72 -0.65
N GLY A 119 -10.15 4.96 -0.95
CA GLY A 119 -9.43 6.13 -0.48
C GLY A 119 -9.42 6.25 1.05
N ILE A 120 -10.53 5.93 1.73
CA ILE A 120 -10.61 5.95 3.20
C ILE A 120 -9.68 4.90 3.80
N VAL A 121 -9.70 3.66 3.31
CA VAL A 121 -8.85 2.58 3.83
C VAL A 121 -7.38 2.93 3.63
N LEU A 122 -7.00 3.43 2.45
CA LEU A 122 -5.64 3.87 2.18
C LEU A 122 -5.22 5.02 3.11
N SER A 123 -6.10 6.01 3.31
CA SER A 123 -5.85 7.13 4.23
C SER A 123 -5.61 6.68 5.68
N LEU A 124 -6.36 5.67 6.14
CA LEU A 124 -6.18 5.08 7.48
C LEU A 124 -4.82 4.39 7.60
N ILE A 125 -4.41 3.61 6.59
CA ILE A 125 -3.08 2.98 6.56
C ILE A 125 -2.00 4.04 6.65
N SER A 126 -2.09 5.08 5.83
CA SER A 126 -1.15 6.19 5.82
C SER A 126 -1.08 6.87 7.19
N TYR A 127 -2.22 7.18 7.80
CA TYR A 127 -2.29 7.76 9.13
C TYR A 127 -1.56 6.89 10.15
N PHE A 128 -1.88 5.60 10.24
CA PHE A 128 -1.22 4.70 11.20
C PHE A 128 0.28 4.59 10.94
N SER A 129 0.70 4.50 9.67
CA SER A 129 2.11 4.45 9.29
C SER A 129 2.88 5.69 9.75
N PHE A 130 2.39 6.89 9.42
CA PHE A 130 3.09 8.13 9.74
C PHE A 130 3.06 8.45 11.23
N VAL A 131 1.93 8.26 11.91
CA VAL A 131 1.86 8.49 13.36
C VAL A 131 2.78 7.53 14.09
N SER A 132 2.81 6.25 13.69
CA SER A 132 3.73 5.27 14.30
C SER A 132 5.19 5.64 14.05
N TYR A 133 5.52 6.14 12.86
CA TYR A 133 6.88 6.60 12.55
C TYR A 133 7.28 7.84 13.34
N ILE A 134 6.42 8.85 13.43
CA ILE A 134 6.69 10.07 14.20
C ILE A 134 6.88 9.74 15.68
N THR A 135 6.07 8.85 16.24
CA THR A 135 6.07 8.56 17.69
C THR A 135 7.14 7.56 18.12
N LYS A 136 7.41 6.51 17.32
CA LYS A 136 8.38 5.46 17.67
C LYS A 136 9.72 5.61 16.95
N GLY A 137 9.74 6.14 15.72
CA GLY A 137 10.97 6.34 14.94
C GLY A 137 11.76 5.07 14.65
N THR A 138 11.15 3.88 14.70
CA THR A 138 11.85 2.61 14.48
C THR A 138 11.94 2.26 12.99
N PHE A 139 12.89 1.40 12.64
CA PHE A 139 13.07 0.93 11.27
C PHE A 139 11.81 0.25 10.70
N ILE A 140 11.04 -0.51 11.49
CA ILE A 140 9.75 -1.07 11.05
C ILE A 140 8.76 0.03 10.70
N THR A 141 8.64 1.06 11.54
CA THR A 141 7.70 2.16 11.27
C THR A 141 8.14 3.01 10.07
N LEU A 142 9.45 3.09 9.80
CA LEU A 142 9.96 3.67 8.56
C LEU A 142 9.50 2.86 7.34
N LEU A 143 9.68 1.54 7.35
CA LEU A 143 9.22 0.66 6.27
C LEU A 143 7.71 0.77 6.03
N MET A 144 6.91 0.84 7.11
CA MET A 144 5.46 1.09 7.01
C MET A 144 5.13 2.42 6.32
N SER A 145 5.86 3.49 6.65
CA SER A 145 5.66 4.82 6.05
C SER A 145 6.08 4.86 4.57
N LEU A 146 7.22 4.25 4.22
CA LEU A 146 7.69 4.16 2.84
C LEU A 146 6.73 3.33 1.99
N MET A 147 6.26 2.20 2.50
CA MET A 147 5.22 1.39 1.85
C MET A 147 3.95 2.21 1.58
N ALA A 148 3.45 2.95 2.58
CA ALA A 148 2.24 3.77 2.42
C ALA A 148 2.43 4.89 1.39
N VAL A 149 3.56 5.61 1.42
CA VAL A 149 3.89 6.63 0.42
C VAL A 149 3.93 6.02 -0.99
N SER A 150 4.62 4.89 -1.16
CA SER A 150 4.72 4.23 -2.45
C SER A 150 3.36 3.79 -3.00
N TYR A 151 2.46 3.27 -2.16
CA TYR A 151 1.08 2.96 -2.60
C TYR A 151 0.29 4.22 -2.98
N ILE A 152 0.35 5.30 -2.18
CA ILE A 152 -0.32 6.57 -2.51
C ILE A 152 0.14 7.09 -3.86
N PHE A 153 1.46 7.14 -4.09
CA PHE A 153 1.99 7.63 -5.36
C PHE A 153 1.56 6.73 -6.52
N SER A 154 1.64 5.41 -6.36
CA SER A 154 1.20 4.50 -7.43
C SER A 154 -0.26 4.75 -7.80
N ASP A 155 -1.15 4.86 -6.82
CA ASP A 155 -2.59 5.02 -7.03
C ASP A 155 -2.95 6.40 -7.59
N ILE A 156 -2.32 7.48 -7.12
CA ILE A 156 -2.54 8.82 -7.68
C ILE A 156 -2.11 8.87 -9.15
N PHE A 157 -0.93 8.32 -9.47
CA PHE A 157 -0.43 8.34 -10.84
C PHE A 157 -1.20 7.37 -11.76
N TYR A 158 -1.77 6.29 -11.21
CA TYR A 158 -2.74 5.47 -11.93
C TYR A 158 -3.97 6.29 -12.34
N ILE A 159 -4.59 6.99 -11.39
CA ILE A 159 -5.78 7.82 -11.65
C ILE A 159 -5.45 8.96 -12.62
N PHE A 160 -4.28 9.58 -12.48
CA PHE A 160 -3.85 10.66 -13.38
C PHE A 160 -3.61 10.17 -14.80
N ASN A 161 -3.04 8.98 -14.99
CA ASN A 161 -2.83 8.43 -16.33
C ASN A 161 -4.14 8.05 -17.04
N GLU A 162 -5.20 7.80 -16.28
CA GLU A 162 -6.53 7.56 -16.82
C GLU A 162 -7.26 8.88 -17.16
N TYR A 163 -7.01 9.95 -16.40
CA TYR A 163 -7.63 11.26 -16.58
C TYR A 163 -6.95 12.17 -17.61
N PHE A 164 -5.62 12.21 -17.58
CA PHE A 164 -4.80 12.99 -18.49
C PHE A 164 -4.30 12.06 -19.59
N SER A 165 -4.36 12.51 -20.85
CA SER A 165 -3.92 11.74 -22.02
C SER A 165 -2.65 10.94 -21.74
N TYR A 166 -2.68 9.65 -22.11
CA TYR A 166 -1.64 8.66 -21.81
C TYR A 166 -0.22 9.24 -21.91
N SER A 167 0.51 9.21 -20.79
CA SER A 167 1.89 9.69 -20.71
C SER A 167 2.80 8.60 -20.17
N VAL A 168 3.81 8.25 -20.95
CA VAL A 168 4.82 7.23 -20.59
C VAL A 168 5.48 7.56 -19.25
N VAL A 169 5.68 8.84 -18.93
CA VAL A 169 6.29 9.26 -17.66
C VAL A 169 5.39 8.93 -16.47
N LEU A 170 4.08 9.16 -16.59
CA LEU A 170 3.13 8.86 -15.52
C LEU A 170 3.04 7.35 -15.27
N VAL A 171 3.02 6.56 -16.34
CA VAL A 171 3.04 5.09 -16.28
C VAL A 171 4.30 4.58 -15.57
N LEU A 172 5.47 5.15 -15.90
CA LEU A 172 6.73 4.75 -15.26
C LEU A 172 6.74 5.09 -13.76
N ILE A 173 6.29 6.29 -13.37
CA ILE A 173 6.21 6.67 -11.94
C ILE A 173 5.26 5.73 -11.21
N ARG A 174 4.07 5.47 -11.77
CA ARG A 174 3.10 4.51 -11.23
C ARG A 174 3.74 3.15 -11.00
N ASP A 175 4.38 2.59 -12.02
CA ASP A 175 4.92 1.23 -11.98
C ASP A 175 6.12 1.13 -11.02
N VAL A 176 7.05 2.10 -11.04
CA VAL A 176 8.21 2.12 -10.13
C VAL A 176 7.76 2.24 -8.67
N THR A 177 6.80 3.12 -8.39
CA THR A 177 6.28 3.30 -7.03
C THR A 177 5.50 2.07 -6.57
N GLN A 178 4.78 1.38 -7.47
CA GLN A 178 4.15 0.10 -7.16
C GLN A 178 5.18 -0.98 -6.77
N ILE A 179 6.29 -1.08 -7.52
CA ILE A 179 7.38 -2.01 -7.24
C ILE A 179 8.03 -1.70 -5.90
N LEU A 180 8.28 -0.41 -5.61
CA LEU A 180 8.79 0.02 -4.31
C LEU A 180 7.82 -0.33 -3.17
N ALA A 181 6.50 -0.18 -3.38
CA ALA A 181 5.50 -0.55 -2.38
C ALA A 181 5.59 -2.03 -2.02
N TYR A 182 5.72 -2.92 -3.02
CA TYR A 182 5.90 -4.35 -2.78
C TYR A 182 7.22 -4.67 -2.07
N TYR A 183 8.30 -4.02 -2.47
CA TYR A 183 9.59 -4.19 -1.81
C TYR A 183 9.50 -3.83 -0.32
N PHE A 184 8.97 -2.64 0.02
CA PHE A 184 8.83 -2.21 1.41
C PHE A 184 7.84 -3.08 2.20
N MET A 185 6.79 -3.59 1.55
CA MET A 185 5.85 -4.54 2.15
C MET A 185 6.57 -5.84 2.57
N VAL A 186 7.43 -6.38 1.70
CA VAL A 186 8.20 -7.59 1.99
C VAL A 186 9.21 -7.37 3.09
N GLU A 187 10.00 -6.30 3.00
CA GLU A 187 10.95 -5.95 4.05
C GLU A 187 10.26 -5.75 5.41
N TYR A 188 9.07 -5.13 5.42
CA TYR A 188 8.26 -5.01 6.63
C TYR A 188 7.88 -6.39 7.21
N PHE A 189 7.43 -7.34 6.40
CA PHE A 189 7.08 -8.69 6.89
C PHE A 189 8.30 -9.47 7.39
N LEU A 190 9.44 -9.36 6.71
CA LEU A 190 10.69 -10.01 7.10
C LEU A 190 11.21 -9.45 8.43
N GLU A 191 11.29 -8.12 8.55
CA GLU A 191 11.82 -7.47 9.75
C GLU A 191 10.94 -7.75 10.97
N LYS A 192 9.63 -7.74 10.78
CA LYS A 192 8.67 -8.14 11.81
C LYS A 192 8.85 -9.58 12.28
N THR A 193 9.12 -10.49 11.36
CA THR A 193 9.39 -11.90 11.72
C THR A 193 10.73 -12.06 12.44
N LYS A 194 11.76 -11.28 12.07
CA LYS A 194 13.04 -11.21 12.79
C LYS A 194 12.85 -10.68 14.22
N MET A 195 12.09 -9.60 14.42
CA MET A 195 11.82 -9.05 15.75
C MET A 195 11.08 -10.04 16.64
N LYS A 196 10.06 -10.73 16.12
CA LYS A 196 9.36 -11.76 16.89
C LYS A 196 10.27 -12.93 17.30
N ARG A 197 11.17 -13.37 16.41
CA ARG A 197 12.17 -14.40 16.73
C ARG A 197 13.14 -13.95 17.82
N ARG A 198 13.66 -12.72 17.73
CA ARG A 198 14.56 -12.14 18.76
C ARG A 198 13.87 -12.06 20.13
N SER A 199 12.61 -11.65 20.17
CA SER A 199 11.84 -11.60 21.43
C SER A 199 11.61 -12.97 22.06
N LEU A 200 11.52 -14.04 21.27
CA LEU A 200 11.36 -15.41 21.79
C LEU A 200 12.66 -16.00 22.32
N TYR A 201 13.81 -15.53 21.85
CA TYR A 201 15.14 -16.00 22.29
C TYR A 201 15.65 -15.28 23.55
N ASN A 202 15.11 -14.09 23.83
CA ASN A 202 15.48 -13.26 24.98
C ASN A 202 14.56 -13.45 26.20
N ASN A 203 13.58 -14.34 26.13
CA ASN A 203 12.73 -14.79 27.24
C ASN A 203 13.08 -16.23 27.61
#